data_AF-A0A7W0S1G8-F1
#
_entry.id   AF-A0A7W0S1G8-F1
#
_cell.length_a   1.000
_cell.length_b   1.000
_cell.length_c   1.000
_cell.angle_alpha   90.00
_cell.angle_beta   90.00
_cell.angle_gamma   90.00
#
_symmetry.space_group_name_H-M   'P 1'
#
loop_
_entity.id
_entity.type
_entity.pdbx_description
1 polymer ?
#
loop_
_entity_poly.entity_id
_entity_poly.type
_entity_poly.pdbx_seq_one_letter_code
_entity_poly.pdbx_strand_id
1 'polypeptide(L)'
;EPVEPERYLEWIVEQDVDRLLGSLNRISVRPGDTIYVPAGVPHALGAGVLIAELQEPTDFSLLCEWRGYPVQAEDSHLGLGWNVAVRALDLGVHEPVRGLPDEARSFFWADRLVEASGRFAVLLVVDGEGTIDGAPARGGAAFAVPAAAKPIRVEGDVKVLRCLGPDPRG
;
A
#
# COMPACT_ATOMS: atom_id res chain seq x y z
N GLU A 1 18.94 5.99 11.28
CA GLU A 1 20.30 6.01 10.72
C GLU A 1 20.38 4.97 9.62
N PRO A 2 21.30 5.06 8.64
CA PRO A 2 21.41 4.03 7.63
C PRO A 2 21.88 2.71 8.25
N VAL A 3 21.50 1.58 7.66
CA VAL A 3 21.95 0.25 8.08
C VAL A 3 22.67 -0.43 6.92
N GLU A 4 23.86 -0.96 7.16
CA GLU A 4 24.60 -1.71 6.14
C GLU A 4 23.85 -3.00 5.76
N PRO A 5 23.77 -3.37 4.46
CA PRO A 5 23.05 -4.56 4.01
C PRO A 5 23.48 -5.85 4.70
N GLU A 6 24.77 -6.04 4.95
CA GLU A 6 25.30 -7.21 5.64
C GLU A 6 24.77 -7.27 7.08
N ARG A 7 24.70 -6.13 7.76
CA ARG A 7 24.20 -6.04 9.13
C ARG A 7 22.70 -6.28 9.20
N TYR A 8 21.95 -5.74 8.24
CA TYR A 8 20.51 -5.99 8.15
C TYR A 8 20.21 -7.47 7.86
N LEU A 9 21.04 -8.09 7.00
CA LEU A 9 20.96 -9.52 6.70
C LEU A 9 21.24 -10.39 7.93
N GLU A 10 22.24 -10.05 8.76
CA GLU A 10 22.47 -10.73 10.04
C GLU A 10 21.20 -10.76 10.88
N TRP A 11 20.50 -9.63 11.02
CA TRP A 11 19.25 -9.55 11.79
C TRP A 11 18.13 -10.41 11.18
N ILE A 12 18.04 -10.47 9.84
CA ILE A 12 17.10 -11.35 9.16
C ILE A 12 17.44 -12.83 9.42
N VAL A 13 18.70 -13.23 9.32
CA VAL A 13 19.08 -14.65 9.51
C VAL A 13 18.86 -15.08 10.97
N GLU A 14 19.26 -14.23 11.92
CA GLU A 14 19.08 -14.50 13.36
C GLU A 14 17.61 -14.34 13.80
N GLN A 15 16.81 -13.64 13.00
CA GLN A 15 15.48 -13.14 13.32
C GLN A 15 15.50 -12.26 14.58
N ASP A 16 16.43 -11.29 14.60
CA ASP A 16 16.45 -10.21 15.59
C ASP A 16 15.37 -9.17 15.22
N VAL A 17 14.12 -9.55 15.51
CA VAL A 17 12.92 -8.77 15.20
C VAL A 17 12.95 -7.39 15.87
N ASP A 18 13.47 -7.31 17.09
CA ASP A 18 13.56 -6.05 17.83
C ASP A 18 14.45 -5.05 17.11
N ARG A 19 15.56 -5.49 16.52
CA ARG A 19 16.41 -4.62 15.67
C ARG A 19 15.77 -4.31 14.33
N LEU A 20 15.15 -5.29 13.67
CA LEU A 20 14.44 -5.06 12.39
C LEU A 20 13.38 -3.97 12.56
N LEU A 21 12.45 -4.16 13.50
CA LEU A 21 11.39 -3.19 13.78
C LEU A 21 11.94 -1.90 14.41
N GLY A 22 12.99 -1.99 15.22
CA GLY A 22 13.66 -0.84 15.83
C GLY A 22 14.41 0.04 14.83
N SER A 23 14.76 -0.49 13.66
CA SER A 23 15.40 0.27 12.59
C SER A 23 14.40 1.08 11.74
N LEU A 24 13.10 0.79 11.85
CA LEU A 24 12.06 1.47 11.07
C LEU A 24 11.62 2.79 11.70
N ASN A 25 11.12 3.69 10.86
CA ASN A 25 10.46 4.91 11.31
C ASN A 25 9.08 4.59 11.91
N ARG A 26 8.84 5.01 13.16
CA ARG A 26 7.53 4.88 13.81
C ARG A 26 6.66 6.08 13.52
N ILE A 27 5.52 5.85 12.88
CA ILE A 27 4.59 6.90 12.46
C ILE A 27 3.24 6.68 13.14
N SER A 28 2.75 7.69 13.85
CA SER A 28 1.36 7.70 14.34
C SER A 28 0.43 8.18 13.23
N VAL A 29 -0.68 7.45 13.04
CA VAL A 29 -1.69 7.74 12.01
C VAL A 29 -3.07 7.94 12.61
N ARG A 30 -3.94 8.62 11.86
CA ARG A 30 -5.37 8.80 12.15
C ARG A 30 -6.21 8.37 10.94
N PRO A 31 -7.51 8.04 11.12
CA PRO A 31 -8.39 7.75 9.99
C PRO A 31 -8.33 8.86 8.94
N GLY A 32 -8.09 8.47 7.69
CA GLY A 32 -7.95 9.39 6.57
C GLY A 32 -6.52 9.81 6.23
N ASP A 33 -5.53 9.50 7.08
CA ASP A 33 -4.12 9.67 6.73
C ASP A 33 -3.75 8.77 5.54
N THR A 34 -2.77 9.21 4.75
CA THR A 34 -2.17 8.44 3.66
C THR A 34 -0.67 8.47 3.84
N ILE A 35 -0.04 7.30 3.72
CA ILE A 35 1.42 7.14 3.77
C ILE A 35 1.83 6.51 2.44
N TYR A 36 2.76 7.16 1.74
CA TYR A 36 3.34 6.59 0.53
C TYR A 36 4.59 5.79 0.92
N VAL A 37 4.66 4.55 0.45
CA VAL A 37 5.78 3.64 0.69
C VAL A 37 6.40 3.30 -0.66
N PRO A 38 7.58 3.88 -1.00
CA PRO A 38 8.28 3.54 -2.22
C PRO A 38 8.75 2.08 -2.25
N ALA A 39 8.95 1.54 -3.45
CA ALA A 39 9.55 0.22 -3.63
C ALA A 39 10.92 0.14 -2.93
N GLY A 40 11.19 -1.00 -2.31
CA GLY A 40 12.44 -1.26 -1.60
C GLY A 40 12.50 -0.76 -0.15
N VAL A 41 11.59 0.12 0.29
CA VAL A 41 11.58 0.59 1.69
C VAL A 41 10.99 -0.50 2.60
N PRO A 42 11.77 -1.05 3.54
CA PRO A 42 11.22 -1.97 4.54
C PRO A 42 10.17 -1.26 5.40
N HIS A 43 9.03 -1.90 5.61
CA HIS A 43 7.93 -1.34 6.38
C HIS A 43 7.14 -2.44 7.08
N ALA A 44 6.38 -2.05 8.10
CA ALA A 44 5.51 -2.94 8.85
C ALA A 44 4.27 -2.17 9.31
N LEU A 45 3.14 -2.88 9.40
CA LEU A 45 1.89 -2.33 9.92
C LEU A 45 1.74 -2.67 11.40
N GLY A 46 1.57 -1.64 12.22
CA GLY A 46 1.29 -1.81 13.65
C GLY A 46 -0.14 -2.30 13.90
N ALA A 47 -0.38 -2.88 15.08
CA ALA A 47 -1.71 -3.31 15.49
C ALA A 47 -2.70 -2.13 15.61
N GLY A 48 -4.00 -2.42 15.41
CA GLY A 48 -5.08 -1.46 15.62
C GLY A 48 -5.32 -0.50 14.45
N VAL A 49 -4.72 -0.75 13.28
CA VAL A 49 -5.00 0.00 12.05
C VAL A 49 -5.83 -0.84 11.08
N LEU A 50 -6.80 -0.20 10.43
CA LEU A 50 -7.46 -0.72 9.24
C LEU A 50 -7.03 0.17 8.07
N ILE A 51 -6.50 -0.45 7.02
CA ILE A 51 -5.96 0.27 5.86
C ILE A 51 -6.66 -0.17 4.58
N ALA A 52 -6.71 0.75 3.61
CA ALA A 52 -6.86 0.41 2.21
C ALA A 52 -5.47 0.54 1.58
N GLU A 53 -4.92 -0.57 1.10
CA GLU A 53 -3.63 -0.59 0.43
C GLU A 53 -3.82 -0.54 -1.08
N LEU A 54 -3.24 0.48 -1.72
CA LEU A 54 -3.18 0.60 -3.17
C LEU A 54 -1.75 0.32 -3.60
N GLN A 55 -1.59 -0.70 -4.44
CA GLN A 55 -0.30 -1.18 -4.90
C GLN A 55 -0.33 -1.47 -6.40
N GLU A 56 0.85 -1.59 -7.01
CA GLU A 56 0.98 -2.11 -8.37
C GLU A 56 0.43 -3.54 -8.46
N PRO A 57 0.01 -4.02 -9.65
CA PRO A 57 -0.55 -5.35 -9.83
C PRO A 57 0.53 -6.45 -9.79
N THR A 58 1.27 -6.53 -8.69
CA THR A 58 2.33 -7.50 -8.39
C THR A 58 2.17 -7.97 -6.96
N ASP A 59 2.72 -9.14 -6.63
CA ASP A 59 2.67 -9.70 -5.26
C ASP A 59 4.08 -10.11 -4.78
N PHE A 60 5.08 -9.30 -5.13
CA PHE A 60 6.46 -9.55 -4.74
C PHE A 60 6.74 -8.98 -3.36
N SER A 61 6.89 -9.87 -2.38
CA SER A 61 7.20 -9.52 -0.99
C SER A 61 8.47 -10.21 -0.50
N LEU A 62 9.39 -9.43 0.08
CA LEU A 62 10.51 -9.94 0.86
C LEU A 62 10.16 -9.86 2.35
N LEU A 63 10.05 -11.00 3.01
CA LEU A 63 9.63 -11.07 4.39
C LEU A 63 10.84 -11.13 5.33
N CYS A 64 11.27 -9.98 5.84
CA CYS A 64 12.44 -9.88 6.71
C CYS A 64 12.21 -10.55 8.09
N GLU A 65 10.99 -10.44 8.62
CA GLU A 65 10.52 -11.13 9.83
C GLU A 65 9.57 -12.26 9.42
N TRP A 66 10.07 -13.49 9.35
CA TRP A 66 9.28 -14.65 8.92
C TRP A 66 8.92 -15.59 10.08
N ARG A 67 9.70 -15.60 11.16
CA ARG A 67 9.47 -16.45 12.34
C ARG A 67 8.19 -16.03 13.04
N GLY A 68 7.26 -16.98 13.20
CA GLY A 68 5.95 -16.72 13.81
C GLY A 68 4.82 -16.49 12.80
N TYR A 69 5.15 -16.37 11.51
CA TYR A 69 4.20 -16.30 10.41
C TYR A 69 4.12 -17.65 9.68
N PRO A 70 3.03 -17.93 8.93
CA PRO A 70 2.87 -19.15 8.15
C PRO A 70 3.69 -19.13 6.85
N VAL A 71 4.97 -18.75 6.93
CA VAL A 71 5.91 -18.61 5.81
C VAL A 71 7.21 -19.34 6.18
N GLN A 72 7.73 -20.19 5.30
CA GLN A 72 9.03 -20.83 5.53
C GLN A 72 10.17 -19.85 5.27
N ALA A 73 11.32 -20.07 5.91
CA ALA A 73 12.47 -19.17 5.76
C ALA A 73 12.93 -19.07 4.30
N GLU A 74 12.84 -20.16 3.54
CA GLU A 74 13.24 -20.25 2.13
C GLU A 74 12.28 -19.51 1.19
N ASP A 75 11.03 -19.31 1.61
CA ASP A 75 10.02 -18.57 0.85
C ASP A 75 10.12 -17.05 1.09
N SER A 76 10.80 -16.63 2.17
CA SER A 76 10.91 -15.23 2.59
C SER A 76 11.63 -14.31 1.60
N HIS A 77 12.33 -14.88 0.62
CA HIS A 77 13.19 -14.17 -0.32
C HIS A 77 12.88 -14.50 -1.79
N LEU A 78 11.66 -14.96 -2.10
CA LEU A 78 11.18 -15.23 -3.47
C LEU A 78 12.09 -16.20 -4.27
N GLY A 79 12.78 -17.12 -3.60
CA GLY A 79 13.74 -18.02 -4.23
C GLY A 79 15.04 -17.37 -4.75
N LEU A 80 15.26 -16.07 -4.53
CA LEU A 80 16.46 -15.35 -4.98
C LEU A 80 17.70 -15.64 -4.11
N GLY A 81 17.48 -16.08 -2.87
CA GLY A 81 18.49 -16.09 -1.82
C GLY A 81 18.77 -14.69 -1.28
N TRP A 82 19.02 -14.60 0.03
CA TRP A 82 19.14 -13.31 0.70
C TRP A 82 20.30 -12.43 0.20
N ASN A 83 21.39 -13.01 -0.29
CA ASN A 83 22.52 -12.27 -0.89
C ASN A 83 22.11 -11.43 -2.11
N VAL A 84 21.04 -11.81 -2.80
CA VAL A 84 20.46 -11.06 -3.92
C VAL A 84 19.30 -10.21 -3.43
N ALA A 85 18.38 -10.80 -2.65
CA ALA A 85 17.17 -10.12 -2.20
C ALA A 85 17.45 -8.83 -1.40
N VAL A 86 18.47 -8.83 -0.53
CA VAL A 86 18.82 -7.65 0.28
C VAL A 86 19.18 -6.43 -0.56
N ARG A 87 19.62 -6.62 -1.82
CA ARG A 87 19.98 -5.53 -2.74
C ARG A 87 18.76 -4.77 -3.26
N ALA A 88 17.57 -5.33 -3.11
CA ALA A 88 16.32 -4.64 -3.44
C ALA A 88 15.84 -3.73 -2.30
N LEU A 89 16.46 -3.81 -1.12
CA LEU A 89 16.09 -2.99 0.03
C LEU A 89 16.84 -1.67 0.02
N ASP A 90 16.11 -0.58 0.21
CA ASP A 90 16.67 0.74 0.53
C ASP A 90 16.82 0.85 2.05
N LEU A 91 18.06 0.68 2.51
CA LEU A 91 18.43 0.72 3.94
C LEU A 91 19.05 2.07 4.33
N GLY A 92 18.89 3.09 3.47
CA GLY A 92 19.28 4.46 3.75
C GLY A 92 18.39 5.13 4.79
N VAL A 93 18.74 6.38 5.16
CA VAL A 93 17.85 7.21 5.96
C VAL A 93 16.65 7.61 5.10
N HIS A 94 15.46 7.21 5.53
CA HIS A 94 14.21 7.54 4.85
C HIS A 94 13.38 8.52 5.69
N GLU A 95 12.89 9.59 5.08
CA GLU A 95 11.91 10.50 5.66
C GLU A 95 10.50 10.08 5.20
N PRO A 96 9.58 9.72 6.12
CA PRO A 96 8.27 9.24 5.73
C PRO A 96 7.45 10.26 4.92
N VAL A 97 6.90 9.81 3.80
CA VAL A 97 6.07 10.64 2.93
C VAL A 97 4.59 10.51 3.31
N ARG A 98 4.00 11.61 3.77
CA ARG A 98 2.54 11.72 4.01
C ARG A 98 1.83 12.22 2.75
N GLY A 99 0.73 11.57 2.38
CA GLY A 99 0.01 11.82 1.13
C GLY A 99 0.51 10.97 -0.04
N LEU A 100 -0.11 11.14 -1.20
CA LEU A 100 0.37 10.57 -2.46
C LEU A 100 1.18 11.62 -3.22
N PRO A 101 2.49 11.43 -3.42
CA PRO A 101 3.30 12.35 -4.21
C PRO A 101 2.96 12.22 -5.70
N ASP A 102 3.32 13.22 -6.50
CA ASP A 102 3.02 13.21 -7.94
C ASP A 102 3.69 12.05 -8.67
N GLU A 103 4.88 11.63 -8.23
CA GLU A 103 5.60 10.47 -8.77
C GLU A 103 4.82 9.16 -8.60
N ALA A 104 3.92 9.06 -7.62
CA ALA A 104 3.09 7.87 -7.45
C ALA A 104 2.19 7.63 -8.68
N ARG A 105 1.84 8.70 -9.43
CA ARG A 105 0.96 8.65 -10.60
C ARG A 105 1.50 7.76 -11.72
N SER A 106 2.80 7.47 -11.78
CA SER A 106 3.34 6.50 -12.74
C SER A 106 2.96 5.05 -12.42
N PHE A 107 2.45 4.79 -11.21
CA PHE A 107 2.11 3.45 -10.72
C PHE A 107 0.61 3.35 -10.41
N PHE A 108 0.08 4.29 -9.64
CA PHE A 108 -1.30 4.33 -9.20
C PHE A 108 -1.69 5.71 -8.68
N TRP A 109 -2.99 5.97 -8.57
CA TRP A 109 -3.50 7.20 -7.97
C TRP A 109 -4.77 6.93 -7.16
N ALA A 110 -4.99 7.73 -6.12
CA ALA A 110 -6.24 7.73 -5.40
C ALA A 110 -6.72 9.14 -5.08
N ASP A 111 -8.03 9.35 -5.21
CA ASP A 111 -8.70 10.57 -4.75
C ASP A 111 -10.06 10.23 -4.11
N ARG A 112 -10.81 11.25 -3.70
CA ARG A 112 -12.11 11.09 -3.03
C ARG A 112 -13.30 11.45 -3.93
N LEU A 113 -13.11 11.43 -5.25
CA LEU A 113 -14.13 11.85 -6.21
C LEU A 113 -15.02 10.67 -6.58
N VAL A 114 -16.33 10.91 -6.67
CA VAL A 114 -17.31 9.93 -7.17
C VAL A 114 -17.74 10.31 -8.57
N GLU A 115 -16.85 10.13 -9.54
CA GLU A 115 -17.09 10.53 -10.93
C GLU A 115 -16.41 9.56 -11.92
N ALA A 116 -16.93 9.50 -13.14
CA ALA A 116 -16.27 8.82 -14.24
C ALA A 116 -14.95 9.53 -14.58
N SER A 117 -13.85 8.78 -14.66
CA SER A 117 -12.51 9.32 -14.92
C SER A 117 -12.11 9.26 -16.41
N GLY A 118 -12.99 8.77 -17.29
CA GLY A 118 -12.65 8.45 -18.69
C GLY A 118 -11.68 7.28 -18.84
N ARG A 119 -11.36 6.59 -17.73
CA ARG A 119 -10.51 5.40 -17.65
C ARG A 119 -11.07 4.42 -16.62
N PHE A 120 -10.52 3.21 -16.56
CA PHE A 120 -10.92 2.26 -15.53
C PHE A 120 -10.56 2.79 -14.13
N ALA A 121 -11.48 2.65 -13.18
CA ALA A 121 -11.28 2.97 -11.77
C ALA A 121 -11.98 1.96 -10.88
N VAL A 122 -11.57 1.89 -9.62
CA VAL A 122 -12.30 1.19 -8.55
C VAL A 122 -12.75 2.23 -7.53
N LEU A 123 -14.03 2.27 -7.21
CA LEU A 123 -14.55 3.02 -6.08
C LEU A 123 -14.65 2.09 -4.88
N LEU A 124 -13.85 2.34 -3.85
CA LEU A 124 -13.96 1.69 -2.55
C LEU A 124 -14.74 2.61 -1.61
N VAL A 125 -15.90 2.17 -1.13
CA VAL A 125 -16.67 2.88 -0.12
C VAL A 125 -15.99 2.68 1.24
N VAL A 126 -15.42 3.74 1.78
CA VAL A 126 -14.65 3.68 3.03
C VAL A 126 -15.49 4.00 4.27
N ASP A 127 -16.61 4.70 4.09
CA ASP A 127 -17.52 5.09 5.17
C ASP A 127 -18.86 5.55 4.57
N GLY A 128 -19.89 5.62 5.42
CA GLY A 128 -21.23 6.08 5.04
C GLY A 128 -22.13 5.02 4.42
N GLU A 129 -23.31 5.47 3.98
CA GLU A 129 -24.37 4.63 3.43
C GLU A 129 -25.21 5.40 2.38
N GLY A 130 -25.60 4.71 1.31
CA GLY A 130 -26.36 5.27 0.22
C GLY A 130 -26.46 4.35 -0.99
N THR A 131 -26.49 4.94 -2.18
CA THR A 131 -26.40 4.20 -3.45
C THR A 131 -25.43 4.85 -4.42
N ILE A 132 -24.83 4.02 -5.28
CA ILE A 132 -24.03 4.43 -6.45
C ILE A 132 -24.71 3.82 -7.67
N ASP A 133 -25.20 4.66 -8.58
CA ASP A 133 -26.02 4.28 -9.75
C ASP A 133 -27.18 3.32 -9.37
N GLY A 134 -27.81 3.56 -8.22
CA GLY A 134 -28.92 2.78 -7.67
C GLY A 134 -28.51 1.46 -6.99
N ALA A 135 -27.23 1.08 -7.04
CA ALA A 135 -26.71 -0.06 -6.30
C ALA A 135 -26.37 0.32 -4.85
N PRO A 136 -26.70 -0.51 -3.83
CA PRO A 136 -26.41 -0.21 -2.43
C PRO A 136 -24.91 0.01 -2.18
N ALA A 137 -24.57 1.12 -1.51
CA ALA A 137 -23.21 1.51 -1.19
C ALA A 137 -23.09 1.74 0.32
N ARG A 138 -22.23 0.96 0.98
CA ARG A 138 -21.90 1.09 2.41
C ARG A 138 -20.42 0.75 2.64
N GLY A 139 -19.87 1.13 3.78
CA GLY A 139 -18.48 0.83 4.14
C GLY A 139 -18.06 -0.61 3.80
N GLY A 140 -16.97 -0.74 3.03
CA GLY A 140 -16.43 -2.00 2.51
C GLY A 140 -16.95 -2.42 1.12
N ALA A 141 -17.95 -1.75 0.56
CA ALA A 141 -18.40 -2.01 -0.81
C ALA A 141 -17.37 -1.52 -1.84
N ALA A 142 -17.23 -2.24 -2.95
CA ALA A 142 -16.34 -1.87 -4.04
C ALA A 142 -17.06 -1.93 -5.40
N PHE A 143 -16.80 -0.95 -6.26
CA PHE A 143 -17.41 -0.83 -7.59
C PHE A 143 -16.34 -0.68 -8.65
N ALA A 144 -16.42 -1.49 -9.71
CA ALA A 144 -15.65 -1.29 -10.92
C ALA A 144 -16.31 -0.21 -11.78
N VAL A 145 -15.55 0.82 -12.14
CA VAL A 145 -15.99 1.91 -13.02
C VAL A 145 -15.28 1.76 -14.36
N PRO A 146 -15.97 1.35 -15.43
CA PRO A 146 -15.37 1.23 -16.75
C PRO A 146 -15.04 2.62 -17.33
N ALA A 147 -14.07 2.68 -18.26
CA ALA A 147 -13.69 3.93 -18.93
C ALA A 147 -14.86 4.63 -19.65
N ALA A 148 -15.82 3.85 -20.14
CA ALA A 148 -17.03 4.34 -20.81
C ALA A 148 -18.15 4.75 -19.84
N ALA A 149 -17.90 4.75 -18.53
CA ALA A 149 -18.90 5.16 -17.55
C ALA A 149 -19.40 6.57 -17.84
N LYS A 150 -20.72 6.73 -17.74
CA LYS A 150 -21.39 8.03 -17.75
C LYS A 150 -21.18 8.71 -16.38
N PRO A 151 -21.60 9.98 -16.22
CA PRO A 151 -21.62 10.59 -14.89
C PRO A 151 -22.32 9.69 -13.87
N ILE A 152 -21.60 9.39 -12.79
CA ILE A 152 -22.02 8.49 -11.72
C ILE A 152 -23.00 9.23 -10.82
N ARG A 153 -24.12 8.61 -10.48
CA ARG A 153 -25.11 9.16 -9.55
C ARG A 153 -24.90 8.60 -8.16
N VAL A 154 -24.90 9.49 -7.17
CA VAL A 154 -24.75 9.13 -5.76
C VAL A 154 -25.95 9.69 -4.99
N GLU A 155 -26.55 8.84 -4.16
CA GLU A 155 -27.61 9.22 -3.23
C GLU A 155 -27.22 8.79 -1.82
N GLY A 156 -27.41 9.65 -0.82
CA GLY A 156 -26.97 9.40 0.56
C GLY A 156 -25.62 10.06 0.91
N ASP A 157 -25.05 9.70 2.07
CA ASP A 157 -23.73 10.15 2.51
C ASP A 157 -22.75 9.00 2.31
N VAL A 158 -22.06 8.98 1.17
CA VAL A 158 -21.11 7.93 0.80
C VAL A 158 -19.74 8.54 0.63
N LYS A 159 -18.75 8.04 1.39
CA LYS A 159 -17.35 8.44 1.26
C LYS A 159 -16.59 7.36 0.52
N VAL A 160 -15.91 7.73 -0.56
CA VAL A 160 -15.15 6.79 -1.38
C VAL A 160 -13.67 7.12 -1.43
N LEU A 161 -12.88 6.09 -1.70
CA LEU A 161 -11.57 6.17 -2.31
C LEU A 161 -11.69 5.70 -3.77
N ARG A 162 -11.43 6.59 -4.72
CA ARG A 162 -11.37 6.25 -6.14
C ARG A 162 -9.94 5.88 -6.49
N CYS A 163 -9.69 4.58 -6.66
CA CYS A 163 -8.40 4.02 -7.02
C CYS A 163 -8.27 3.93 -8.55
N LEU A 164 -7.15 4.39 -9.09
CA LEU A 164 -6.86 4.41 -10.51
C LEU A 164 -5.46 3.83 -10.76
N GLY A 165 -5.26 3.22 -11.92
CA GLY A 165 -3.93 2.82 -12.39
C GLY A 165 -3.06 4.00 -12.82
N PRO A 166 -1.89 3.73 -13.43
CA PRO A 166 -0.94 4.75 -13.90
C PRO A 166 -1.60 5.83 -14.76
N ASP A 167 -1.29 7.12 -14.56
CA ASP A 167 -1.69 8.17 -15.49
C ASP A 167 -0.84 8.07 -16.77
N PRO A 168 -1.45 7.79 -17.94
CA PRO A 168 -0.70 7.63 -19.19
C PRO A 168 -0.03 8.94 -19.68
N ARG A 169 -0.28 10.08 -19.03
CA ARG A 169 0.23 11.39 -19.46
C ARG A 169 1.51 11.84 -18.76
N GLY A 170 1.95 11.14 -17.71
CA GLY A 170 3.05 11.58 -16.84
C GLY A 170 2.58 12.64 -15.86
#